data_AF-A0A9P9J5R3-F1
#
_entry.id   AF-A0A9P9J5R3-F1
#
_cell.length_a   1.000
_cell.length_b   1.000
_cell.length_c   1.000
_cell.angle_alpha   90.00
_cell.angle_beta   90.00
_cell.angle_gamma   90.00
#
_symmetry.space_group_name_H-M   'P 1'
#
loop_
_entity.id
_entity.type
_entity.pdbx_description
1 polymer ?
#
loop_
_entity_poly.entity_id
_entity_poly.type
_entity_poly.pdbx_seq_one_letter_code
_entity_poly.pdbx_strand_id
1 'polypeptide(L)'
;MAAQIPNEALKELSVADASQNPGAVATAKAAAAGDEHGDDSEDEADGAPANGAGAPSATKKKKKRKPKKKKNPTSQTDPPRVTIKQLFPNKTYPKGEEVEYKDENSYRTTDEEKRHIDNLNSDFLTDFREAAEVHRQVRQWAQKTIKPGQTLTDIANGIEDSVRALTGHDGLTDGDAQLAGMGFPTGLSLNHCAAHYTPNAGNKMVLQQEDVMKVDFGVHVNGRIVDSAFTMAFESKYDNLLKAVQEATNAGIREAGIDARVGEIGGVIQETMESFEVEIDGTTYPVKSIRNLTGHNILPYSIHGTKAVPIVKSNDQTKMEEGDVFAIETFGSTGNGYVRDDMETSHYAKRGDSQHVDLRLSSAKSLLNVINKNFGTLPFCRRYLDRLGQDKYLLGLNNLVANGIVEAYPPLCDKKGSYTAQFEHTILIRPTVKEVISRGDDY
;
A
#
# COMPACT_ATOMS: atom_id res chain seq x y z
N MET A 1 -1.40 -3.21 2.08
CA MET A 1 -0.31 -3.53 3.04
C MET A 1 -0.57 -4.88 3.69
N ALA A 2 0.16 -5.91 3.25
CA ALA A 2 -0.11 -7.30 3.67
C ALA A 2 -0.20 -7.54 5.20
N ALA A 3 -1.18 -8.32 5.65
CA ALA A 3 -1.21 -8.88 7.00
C ALA A 3 -0.51 -10.26 7.04
N GLN A 4 0.18 -10.56 8.14
CA GLN A 4 0.84 -11.85 8.37
C GLN A 4 0.17 -12.59 9.53
N ILE A 5 -0.09 -13.89 9.37
CA ILE A 5 -0.54 -14.72 10.50
C ILE A 5 0.68 -15.12 11.34
N PRO A 6 0.67 -14.89 12.67
CA PRO A 6 1.71 -15.40 13.56
C PRO A 6 1.85 -16.92 13.46
N ASN A 7 3.08 -17.43 13.57
CA ASN A 7 3.36 -18.86 13.45
C ASN A 7 2.58 -19.76 14.43
N GLU A 8 2.18 -19.22 15.58
CA GLU A 8 1.37 -19.93 16.57
C GLU A 8 -0.10 -20.04 16.11
N ALA A 9 -0.66 -18.96 15.57
CA ALA A 9 -2.02 -18.94 15.02
C ALA A 9 -2.17 -19.83 13.77
N LEU A 10 -1.11 -19.99 12.97
CA LEU A 10 -1.10 -20.96 11.85
C LEU A 10 -1.36 -22.41 12.32
N LYS A 11 -0.91 -22.77 13.54
CA LYS A 11 -1.15 -24.11 14.11
C LYS A 11 -2.61 -24.28 14.53
N GLU A 12 -3.24 -23.23 15.05
CA GLU A 12 -4.65 -23.22 15.44
C GLU A 12 -5.58 -23.28 14.23
N LEU A 13 -5.16 -22.70 13.10
CA LEU A 13 -5.88 -22.74 11.83
C LEU A 13 -5.82 -24.11 11.12
N SER A 14 -5.03 -25.05 11.65
CA SER A 14 -4.76 -26.39 11.09
C SER A 14 -4.57 -26.37 9.56
N VAL A 15 -3.70 -25.48 9.09
CA VAL A 15 -3.37 -25.38 7.66
C VAL A 15 -2.70 -26.68 7.22
N ALA A 16 -3.20 -27.31 6.15
CA ALA A 16 -2.60 -28.53 5.63
C ALA A 16 -1.24 -28.21 4.98
N ASP A 17 -0.13 -28.49 5.67
CA ASP A 17 1.22 -28.33 5.12
C ASP A 17 1.52 -29.44 4.10
N ALA A 18 1.71 -29.08 2.83
CA ALA A 18 2.30 -29.97 1.84
C ALA A 18 3.84 -29.95 1.98
N SER A 19 4.37 -30.93 2.72
CA SER A 19 5.77 -31.41 2.74
C SER A 19 6.89 -30.49 3.29
N GLN A 20 7.50 -30.90 4.39
CA GLN A 20 8.85 -30.47 4.80
C GLN A 20 9.76 -31.71 4.92
N ASN A 21 10.94 -31.65 4.32
CA ASN A 21 12.06 -32.52 4.66
C ASN A 21 13.30 -31.61 4.87
N PRO A 22 14.00 -31.66 6.02
CA PRO A 22 14.93 -30.61 6.43
C PRO A 22 16.39 -30.97 6.10
N GLY A 23 17.21 -29.96 5.81
CA GLY A 23 18.66 -30.06 6.00
C GLY A 23 19.50 -29.26 5.02
N ALA A 24 20.04 -28.11 5.47
CA ALA A 24 21.49 -27.90 5.62
C ALA A 24 21.80 -26.42 5.94
N VAL A 25 22.58 -26.25 7.01
CA VAL A 25 23.12 -25.00 7.56
C VAL A 25 24.59 -24.88 7.12
N ALA A 26 25.06 -23.69 6.74
CA ALA A 26 26.46 -23.22 6.86
C ALA A 26 26.53 -21.71 6.51
N THR A 27 26.59 -20.81 7.50
CA THR A 27 27.79 -20.14 8.06
C THR A 27 28.46 -19.07 7.19
N ALA A 28 28.40 -17.84 7.72
CA ALA A 28 29.08 -16.64 7.25
C ALA A 28 30.57 -16.61 7.65
N LYS A 29 31.36 -15.84 6.90
CA LYS A 29 32.62 -15.26 7.40
C LYS A 29 32.87 -13.89 6.78
N ALA A 30 33.06 -12.90 7.65
CA ALA A 30 33.55 -11.57 7.35
C ALA A 30 35.09 -11.55 7.32
N ALA A 31 35.67 -10.58 6.61
CA ALA A 31 36.98 -10.01 6.93
C ALA A 31 37.07 -8.59 6.36
N ALA A 32 37.80 -7.74 7.07
CA ALA A 32 37.80 -6.29 7.01
C ALA A 32 39.09 -5.71 6.41
N ALA A 33 38.99 -4.42 6.09
CA ALA A 33 39.97 -3.33 6.24
C ALA A 33 41.26 -3.29 5.40
N GLY A 34 41.55 -2.06 4.96
CA GLY A 34 42.83 -1.58 4.44
C GLY A 34 42.69 -0.13 3.96
N ASP A 35 42.95 0.82 4.86
CA ASP A 35 43.23 2.24 4.58
C ASP A 35 44.47 2.38 3.67
N GLU A 36 44.55 3.46 2.89
CA GLU A 36 45.62 4.47 3.09
C GLU A 36 45.46 5.72 2.20
N HIS A 37 45.93 6.81 2.80
CA HIS A 37 45.98 8.22 2.42
C HIS A 37 46.54 8.61 1.04
N GLY A 38 46.13 9.81 0.60
CA GLY A 38 46.90 10.69 -0.29
C GLY A 38 46.29 12.11 -0.28
N ASP A 39 47.00 13.03 0.34
CA ASP A 39 46.69 14.43 0.66
C ASP A 39 47.02 15.39 -0.51
N ASP A 40 46.70 16.68 -0.27
CA ASP A 40 47.21 17.92 -0.89
C ASP A 40 46.45 18.46 -2.13
N SER A 41 45.65 19.54 -2.01
CA SER A 41 45.97 21.00 -1.87
C SER A 41 46.26 21.63 -3.26
N GLU A 42 45.95 22.87 -3.63
CA GLU A 42 45.33 24.08 -3.05
C GLU A 42 44.97 25.03 -4.23
N ASP A 43 44.51 26.25 -3.92
CA ASP A 43 44.36 27.48 -4.74
C ASP A 43 43.03 27.73 -5.49
N GLU A 44 42.12 28.54 -4.94
CA GLU A 44 42.07 30.04 -4.92
C GLU A 44 41.69 30.61 -6.31
N ALA A 45 40.43 30.98 -6.53
CA ALA A 45 39.80 32.27 -6.23
C ALA A 45 40.06 33.35 -7.32
N ASP A 46 38.99 33.85 -7.95
CA ASP A 46 38.74 35.29 -8.02
C ASP A 46 37.40 35.67 -8.67
N GLY A 47 36.81 36.78 -8.19
CA GLY A 47 36.00 37.67 -9.02
C GLY A 47 34.51 37.80 -8.69
N ALA A 48 34.18 38.60 -7.67
CA ALA A 48 32.83 39.09 -7.35
C ALA A 48 32.45 40.37 -8.17
N PRO A 49 31.39 41.13 -7.85
CA PRO A 49 30.17 41.29 -8.66
C PRO A 49 29.91 42.73 -9.14
N ALA A 50 28.87 42.98 -9.96
CA ALA A 50 28.27 44.33 -10.03
C ALA A 50 26.84 44.39 -10.59
N ASN A 51 26.03 45.16 -9.87
CA ASN A 51 24.67 45.62 -10.14
C ASN A 51 24.56 46.58 -11.34
N GLY A 52 23.34 46.72 -11.87
CA GLY A 52 22.90 47.85 -12.69
C GLY A 52 21.39 48.09 -12.55
N ALA A 53 21.01 49.28 -12.06
CA ALA A 53 19.66 49.69 -11.70
C ALA A 53 19.12 50.82 -12.61
N GLY A 54 17.78 50.88 -12.75
CA GLY A 54 16.93 52.05 -13.10
C GLY A 54 17.02 52.63 -14.53
N ALA A 55 15.99 53.23 -15.15
CA ALA A 55 14.67 53.70 -14.73
C ALA A 55 13.79 54.02 -16.01
N PRO A 56 12.72 54.84 -15.99
CA PRO A 56 11.31 54.41 -16.10
C PRO A 56 10.56 54.94 -17.35
N SER A 57 9.43 54.33 -17.75
CA SER A 57 8.42 55.07 -18.53
C SER A 57 6.98 54.54 -18.46
N ALA A 58 6.06 55.51 -18.35
CA ALA A 58 4.66 55.54 -18.79
C ALA A 58 3.62 54.56 -18.20
N THR A 59 2.88 55.08 -17.22
CA THR A 59 1.59 54.61 -16.72
C THR A 59 0.49 54.65 -17.80
N LYS A 60 0.13 53.48 -18.35
CA LYS A 60 -1.18 53.27 -19.02
C LYS A 60 -2.17 52.62 -18.05
N LYS A 61 -3.29 53.30 -17.79
CA LYS A 61 -4.45 52.80 -17.03
C LYS A 61 -4.94 51.46 -17.60
N LYS A 62 -4.60 50.35 -16.93
CA LYS A 62 -5.20 49.02 -17.18
C LYS A 62 -6.65 49.03 -16.68
N LYS A 63 -7.62 48.94 -17.60
CA LYS A 63 -9.00 48.52 -17.28
C LYS A 63 -8.92 47.23 -16.47
N LYS A 64 -9.42 47.23 -15.23
CA LYS A 64 -9.64 46.02 -14.43
C LYS A 64 -10.52 45.08 -15.23
N ARG A 65 -9.93 44.05 -15.85
CA ARG A 65 -10.68 42.90 -16.38
C ARG A 65 -11.34 42.24 -15.18
N LYS A 66 -12.67 42.15 -15.19
CA LYS A 66 -13.41 41.28 -14.25
C LYS A 66 -12.74 39.90 -14.27
N PRO A 67 -12.51 39.25 -13.12
CA PRO A 67 -11.90 37.93 -13.11
C PRO A 67 -12.81 37.01 -13.93
N LYS A 68 -12.29 36.46 -15.04
CA LYS A 68 -12.94 35.33 -15.70
C LYS A 68 -13.02 34.25 -14.62
N LYS A 69 -14.22 33.79 -14.26
CA LYS A 69 -14.39 32.55 -13.47
C LYS A 69 -13.54 31.49 -14.15
N LYS A 70 -12.46 31.03 -13.50
CA LYS A 70 -11.71 29.87 -13.99
C LYS A 70 -12.72 28.72 -14.04
N LYS A 71 -12.90 28.13 -15.22
CA LYS A 71 -13.69 26.91 -15.34
C LYS A 71 -12.98 25.83 -14.54
N ASN A 72 -13.74 24.99 -13.84
CA ASN A 72 -13.16 23.82 -13.19
C ASN A 72 -12.53 22.92 -14.26
N PRO A 73 -11.38 22.30 -13.97
CA PRO A 73 -10.77 21.33 -14.86
C PRO A 73 -11.75 20.17 -15.08
N THR A 74 -11.77 19.63 -16.30
CA THR A 74 -12.65 18.53 -16.70
C THR A 74 -11.91 17.20 -16.86
N SER A 75 -10.58 17.21 -16.74
CA SER A 75 -9.72 16.04 -16.89
C SER A 75 -8.47 16.20 -16.03
N GLN A 76 -7.83 15.07 -15.75
CA GLN A 76 -6.55 15.01 -15.06
C GLN A 76 -5.39 15.46 -15.97
N THR A 77 -4.26 15.87 -15.38
CA THR A 77 -2.99 16.15 -16.08
C THR A 77 -2.09 14.91 -16.14
N ASP A 78 -0.98 14.98 -16.91
CA ASP A 78 0.06 13.94 -16.93
C ASP A 78 1.42 14.60 -16.56
N PRO A 79 1.98 14.38 -15.36
CA PRO A 79 1.47 13.52 -14.30
C PRO A 79 0.22 14.08 -13.59
N PRO A 80 -0.55 13.27 -12.83
CA PRO A 80 -1.78 13.68 -12.16
C PRO A 80 -1.53 14.76 -11.09
N ARG A 81 -2.09 15.96 -11.26
CA ARG A 81 -1.87 17.11 -10.35
C ARG A 81 -3.14 17.93 -10.05
N VAL A 82 -4.25 17.63 -10.72
CA VAL A 82 -5.55 18.23 -10.43
C VAL A 82 -6.17 17.49 -9.25
N THR A 83 -6.60 18.23 -8.23
CA THR A 83 -7.21 17.59 -7.05
C THR A 83 -8.53 16.92 -7.42
N ILE A 84 -8.85 15.79 -6.79
CA ILE A 84 -10.10 15.06 -7.02
C ILE A 84 -11.32 15.95 -6.72
N LYS A 85 -11.26 16.77 -5.67
CA LYS A 85 -12.30 17.78 -5.35
C LYS A 85 -12.52 18.82 -6.45
N GLN A 86 -11.51 19.15 -7.26
CA GLN A 86 -11.67 20.06 -8.40
C GLN A 86 -12.38 19.39 -9.59
N LEU A 87 -12.16 18.10 -9.80
CA LEU A 87 -12.83 17.29 -10.83
C LEU A 87 -14.29 16.99 -10.44
N PHE A 88 -14.56 16.80 -9.15
CA PHE A 88 -15.89 16.50 -8.60
C PHE A 88 -16.34 17.56 -7.57
N PRO A 89 -16.69 18.78 -8.01
CA PRO A 89 -16.98 19.91 -7.11
C PRO A 89 -18.22 19.73 -6.23
N ASN A 90 -19.12 18.81 -6.59
CA ASN A 90 -20.29 18.42 -5.81
C ASN A 90 -20.00 17.26 -4.83
N LYS A 91 -18.73 16.83 -4.71
CA LYS A 91 -18.31 15.67 -3.90
C LYS A 91 -19.04 14.37 -4.25
N THR A 92 -19.52 14.25 -5.48
CA THR A 92 -20.13 13.02 -5.98
C THR A 92 -19.08 12.24 -6.76
N TYR A 93 -18.38 11.35 -6.08
CA TYR A 93 -17.33 10.52 -6.66
C TYR A 93 -17.92 9.23 -7.27
N PRO A 94 -17.24 8.61 -8.25
CA PRO A 94 -17.69 7.36 -8.83
C PRO A 94 -17.83 6.26 -7.78
N LYS A 95 -18.91 5.48 -7.88
CA LYS A 95 -19.06 4.25 -7.11
C LYS A 95 -18.05 3.21 -7.57
N GLY A 96 -17.71 2.28 -6.68
CA GLY A 96 -17.09 1.02 -7.09
C GLY A 96 -18.09 0.09 -7.78
N GLU A 97 -17.67 -1.14 -8.02
CA GLU A 97 -18.55 -2.21 -8.52
C GLU A 97 -19.50 -2.65 -7.39
N GLU A 98 -20.80 -2.41 -7.55
CA GLU A 98 -21.85 -2.87 -6.62
C GLU A 98 -22.31 -4.27 -7.03
N VAL A 99 -22.18 -5.24 -6.12
CA VAL A 99 -22.53 -6.65 -6.31
C VAL A 99 -23.56 -7.05 -5.27
N GLU A 100 -24.64 -7.73 -5.70
CA GLU A 100 -25.63 -8.30 -4.79
C GLU A 100 -25.02 -9.45 -3.97
N TYR A 101 -25.45 -9.60 -2.72
CA TYR A 101 -25.01 -10.72 -1.90
C TYR A 101 -25.60 -12.04 -2.41
N LYS A 102 -24.77 -13.08 -2.38
CA LYS A 102 -25.16 -14.44 -2.74
C LYS A 102 -26.24 -14.94 -1.78
N ASP A 103 -27.26 -15.61 -2.31
CA ASP A 103 -28.32 -16.30 -1.56
C ASP A 103 -29.21 -15.44 -0.63
N GLU A 104 -29.12 -14.10 -0.69
CA GLU A 104 -29.86 -13.18 0.20
C GLU A 104 -31.23 -12.75 -0.36
N ASN A 105 -31.65 -13.27 -1.52
CA ASN A 105 -32.81 -12.80 -2.30
C ASN A 105 -32.79 -11.26 -2.53
N SER A 106 -33.71 -10.68 -3.29
CA SER A 106 -33.74 -9.22 -3.50
C SER A 106 -34.08 -8.41 -2.23
N TYR A 107 -34.23 -9.06 -1.07
CA TYR A 107 -34.58 -8.46 0.22
C TYR A 107 -33.66 -7.29 0.57
N ARG A 108 -32.33 -7.50 0.58
CA ARG A 108 -31.38 -6.44 0.98
C ARG A 108 -31.43 -5.19 0.11
N THR A 109 -31.73 -5.35 -1.17
CA THR A 109 -31.83 -4.22 -2.11
C THR A 109 -33.17 -3.49 -2.05
N THR A 110 -34.24 -4.15 -1.59
CA THR A 110 -35.61 -3.62 -1.63
C THR A 110 -36.14 -3.20 -0.25
N ASP A 111 -35.62 -3.78 0.82
CA ASP A 111 -36.02 -3.50 2.19
C ASP A 111 -35.80 -2.02 2.56
N GLU A 112 -36.79 -1.42 3.23
CA GLU A 112 -36.78 0.00 3.59
C GLU A 112 -35.77 0.32 4.70
N GLU A 113 -35.63 -0.57 5.68
CA GLU A 113 -34.70 -0.39 6.80
C GLU A 113 -33.26 -0.46 6.30
N LYS A 114 -32.92 -1.49 5.50
CA LYS A 114 -31.57 -1.64 4.93
C LYS A 114 -31.17 -0.46 4.04
N ARG A 115 -32.09 0.03 3.19
CA ARG A 115 -31.84 1.23 2.39
C ARG A 115 -31.71 2.48 3.26
N HIS A 116 -32.48 2.61 4.33
CA HIS A 116 -32.35 3.74 5.25
C HIS A 116 -30.98 3.74 5.95
N ILE A 117 -30.54 2.59 6.49
CA ILE A 117 -29.25 2.44 7.16
C ILE A 117 -28.10 2.75 6.19
N ASP A 118 -28.15 2.25 4.97
CA ASP A 118 -27.11 2.48 3.95
C ASP A 118 -27.02 3.97 3.55
N ASN A 119 -28.16 4.67 3.49
CA ASN A 119 -28.22 6.09 3.17
C ASN A 119 -27.74 7.01 4.32
N LEU A 120 -27.86 6.57 5.59
CA LEU A 120 -27.39 7.36 6.75
C LEU A 120 -25.87 7.57 6.74
N ASN A 121 -25.12 6.64 6.13
CA ASN A 121 -23.66 6.64 6.07
C ASN A 121 -23.10 7.42 4.87
N SER A 122 -23.70 8.57 4.53
CA SER A 122 -23.34 9.34 3.32
C SER A 122 -21.90 9.85 3.31
N ASP A 123 -21.37 10.35 4.43
CA ASP A 123 -19.98 10.81 4.53
C ASP A 123 -18.98 9.64 4.43
N PHE A 124 -19.30 8.50 5.04
CA PHE A 124 -18.49 7.28 4.97
C PHE A 124 -18.26 6.83 3.51
N LEU A 125 -19.33 6.74 2.72
CA LEU A 125 -19.23 6.34 1.31
C LEU A 125 -18.52 7.41 0.47
N THR A 126 -18.75 8.70 0.78
CA THR A 126 -18.12 9.80 0.06
C THR A 126 -16.60 9.77 0.24
N ASP A 127 -16.11 9.59 1.46
CA ASP A 127 -14.68 9.54 1.77
C ASP A 127 -13.99 8.33 1.12
N PHE A 128 -14.61 7.14 1.19
CA PHE A 128 -14.10 5.93 0.55
C PHE A 128 -14.04 6.06 -0.98
N ARG A 129 -15.10 6.62 -1.60
CA ARG A 129 -15.12 6.83 -3.06
C ARG A 129 -14.12 7.90 -3.51
N GLU A 130 -13.88 8.94 -2.68
CA GLU A 130 -12.81 9.91 -2.93
C GLU A 130 -11.45 9.22 -2.96
N ALA A 131 -11.12 8.47 -1.90
CA ALA A 131 -9.85 7.75 -1.78
C ALA A 131 -9.66 6.73 -2.91
N ALA A 132 -10.72 5.99 -3.27
CA ALA A 132 -10.67 5.01 -4.35
C ALA A 132 -10.47 5.66 -5.73
N GLU A 133 -11.05 6.83 -5.96
CA GLU A 133 -10.87 7.57 -7.21
C GLU A 133 -9.45 8.13 -7.34
N VAL A 134 -8.86 8.61 -6.25
CA VAL A 134 -7.44 8.96 -6.22
C VAL A 134 -6.60 7.73 -6.58
N HIS A 135 -6.85 6.58 -5.93
CA HIS A 135 -6.11 5.34 -6.16
C HIS A 135 -6.18 4.90 -7.63
N ARG A 136 -7.39 4.86 -8.22
CA ARG A 136 -7.59 4.55 -9.65
C ARG A 136 -6.79 5.46 -10.58
N GLN A 137 -6.86 6.78 -10.40
CA GLN A 137 -6.14 7.70 -11.29
C GLN A 137 -4.63 7.58 -11.15
N VAL A 138 -4.13 7.39 -9.92
CA VAL A 138 -2.69 7.24 -9.67
C VAL A 138 -2.17 5.92 -10.22
N ARG A 139 -2.88 4.80 -10.00
CA ARG A 139 -2.42 3.48 -10.47
C ARG A 139 -2.46 3.35 -11.98
N GLN A 140 -3.47 3.91 -12.65
CA GLN A 140 -3.52 3.94 -14.12
C GLN A 140 -2.34 4.72 -14.71
N TRP A 141 -1.98 5.84 -14.08
CA TRP A 141 -0.77 6.59 -14.43
C TRP A 141 0.50 5.78 -14.14
N ALA A 142 0.58 5.10 -13.00
CA ALA A 142 1.72 4.26 -12.63
C ALA A 142 1.92 3.11 -13.63
N GLN A 143 0.88 2.35 -13.96
CA GLN A 143 0.92 1.27 -14.97
C GLN A 143 1.42 1.78 -16.33
N LYS A 144 0.99 2.98 -16.74
CA LYS A 144 1.44 3.61 -17.99
C LYS A 144 2.91 4.02 -17.94
N THR A 145 3.39 4.55 -16.82
CA THR A 145 4.69 5.24 -16.73
C THR A 145 5.82 4.41 -16.16
N ILE A 146 5.54 3.41 -15.33
CA ILE A 146 6.53 2.50 -14.78
C ILE A 146 7.14 1.68 -15.91
N LYS A 147 8.48 1.70 -16.02
CA LYS A 147 9.26 0.96 -17.02
C LYS A 147 10.60 0.51 -16.42
N PRO A 148 11.17 -0.61 -16.91
CA PRO A 148 12.53 -1.01 -16.58
C PRO A 148 13.52 0.13 -16.82
N GLY A 149 14.54 0.22 -15.97
CA GLY A 149 15.54 1.30 -15.96
C GLY A 149 15.25 2.43 -14.99
N GLN A 150 14.04 2.53 -14.44
CA GLN A 150 13.71 3.49 -13.38
C GLN A 150 14.20 3.00 -12.02
N THR A 151 14.66 3.91 -11.16
CA THR A 151 14.93 3.57 -9.76
C THR A 151 13.63 3.33 -9.03
N LEU A 152 13.62 2.41 -8.06
CA LEU A 152 12.43 2.19 -7.24
C LEU A 152 12.07 3.44 -6.42
N THR A 153 13.07 4.27 -6.09
CA THR A 153 12.85 5.55 -5.40
C THR A 153 12.05 6.53 -6.26
N ASP A 154 12.37 6.65 -7.56
CA ASP A 154 11.64 7.53 -8.47
C ASP A 154 10.20 7.05 -8.68
N ILE A 155 10.00 5.72 -8.78
CA ILE A 155 8.67 5.12 -8.89
C ILE A 155 7.84 5.43 -7.63
N ALA A 156 8.40 5.18 -6.44
CA ALA A 156 7.72 5.45 -5.18
C ALA A 156 7.34 6.92 -5.03
N ASN A 157 8.30 7.84 -5.26
CA ASN A 157 8.05 9.27 -5.18
C ASN A 157 6.98 9.73 -6.20
N GLY A 158 7.02 9.19 -7.42
CA GLY A 158 6.04 9.50 -8.47
C GLY A 158 4.60 9.15 -8.07
N ILE A 159 4.40 7.97 -7.48
CA ILE A 159 3.09 7.52 -6.97
C ILE A 159 2.65 8.40 -5.81
N GLU A 160 3.51 8.55 -4.80
CA GLU A 160 3.17 9.26 -3.56
C GLU A 160 2.91 10.75 -3.79
N ASP A 161 3.69 11.41 -4.64
CA ASP A 161 3.48 12.81 -4.99
C ASP A 161 2.18 13.01 -5.78
N SER A 162 1.79 12.01 -6.58
CA SER A 162 0.51 12.04 -7.29
C SER A 162 -0.66 11.86 -6.33
N VAL A 163 -0.57 10.95 -5.34
CA VAL A 163 -1.59 10.83 -4.28
C VAL A 163 -1.72 12.14 -3.51
N ARG A 164 -0.62 12.70 -2.99
CA ARG A 164 -0.60 13.97 -2.25
C ARG A 164 -1.21 15.12 -3.07
N ALA A 165 -0.88 15.19 -4.36
CA ALA A 165 -1.45 16.20 -5.26
C ALA A 165 -2.95 16.01 -5.49
N LEU A 166 -3.43 14.78 -5.66
CA LEU A 166 -4.83 14.49 -5.96
C LEU A 166 -5.73 14.63 -4.74
N THR A 167 -5.26 14.29 -3.54
CA THR A 167 -5.97 14.59 -2.29
C THR A 167 -5.94 16.08 -1.95
N GLY A 168 -4.87 16.78 -2.38
CA GLY A 168 -4.61 18.17 -2.02
C GLY A 168 -4.00 18.33 -0.63
N HIS A 169 -3.39 17.26 -0.12
CA HIS A 169 -2.75 17.19 1.19
C HIS A 169 -1.30 16.77 1.02
N ASP A 170 -0.38 17.71 1.25
CA ASP A 170 1.06 17.48 1.06
C ASP A 170 1.69 16.75 2.24
N GLY A 171 1.01 16.67 3.38
CA GLY A 171 1.47 15.98 4.58
C GLY A 171 2.70 16.59 5.24
N LEU A 172 3.04 17.86 4.96
CA LEU A 172 4.18 18.57 5.57
C LEU A 172 3.79 19.41 6.79
N THR A 173 2.53 19.83 6.86
CA THR A 173 2.01 20.56 8.04
C THR A 173 1.50 19.56 9.06
N ASP A 174 1.81 19.79 10.35
CA ASP A 174 1.31 18.97 11.46
C ASP A 174 -0.20 18.72 11.33
N GLY A 175 -0.60 17.45 11.34
CA GLY A 175 -1.99 17.01 11.23
C GLY A 175 -2.54 16.89 9.80
N ASP A 176 -1.89 17.46 8.79
CA ASP A 176 -2.41 17.46 7.41
C ASP A 176 -2.51 16.05 6.82
N ALA A 177 -1.46 15.24 7.00
CA ALA A 177 -1.42 13.85 6.55
C ALA A 177 -2.45 12.94 7.25
N GLN A 178 -3.06 13.37 8.37
CA GLN A 178 -4.15 12.63 8.99
C GLN A 178 -5.51 12.96 8.38
N LEU A 179 -5.66 14.09 7.67
CA LEU A 179 -6.93 14.45 7.02
C LEU A 179 -7.14 13.64 5.74
N ALA A 180 -6.15 13.58 4.86
CA ALA A 180 -6.13 12.73 3.69
C ALA A 180 -4.71 12.60 3.14
N GLY A 181 -4.45 11.57 2.35
CA GLY A 181 -3.12 11.33 1.77
C GLY A 181 -2.82 9.86 1.63
N MET A 182 -1.55 9.51 1.84
CA MET A 182 -1.08 8.12 1.78
C MET A 182 -1.66 7.33 2.95
N GLY A 183 -2.40 6.25 2.65
CA GLY A 183 -2.93 5.33 3.67
C GLY A 183 -1.83 4.49 4.32
N PHE A 184 -0.78 4.17 3.55
CA PHE A 184 0.45 3.52 3.99
C PHE A 184 1.53 3.71 2.89
N PRO A 185 2.82 3.39 3.13
CA PRO A 185 3.88 3.59 2.16
C PRO A 185 3.75 2.75 0.89
N THR A 186 4.24 3.26 -0.24
CA THR A 186 4.21 2.54 -1.52
C THR A 186 5.16 1.35 -1.51
N GLY A 187 4.60 0.15 -1.40
CA GLY A 187 5.26 -1.13 -1.59
C GLY A 187 5.63 -1.36 -3.06
N LEU A 188 6.89 -1.71 -3.29
CA LEU A 188 7.50 -2.01 -4.59
C LEU A 188 8.31 -3.30 -4.53
N SER A 189 7.76 -4.33 -3.89
CA SER A 189 8.44 -5.60 -3.64
C SER A 189 8.72 -6.32 -4.96
N LEU A 190 9.98 -6.77 -5.14
CA LEU A 190 10.43 -7.44 -6.37
C LEU A 190 10.59 -8.95 -6.18
N ASN A 191 10.19 -9.73 -7.20
CA ASN A 191 10.47 -11.16 -7.35
C ASN A 191 10.01 -11.97 -6.13
N HIS A 192 10.92 -12.67 -5.46
CA HIS A 192 10.67 -13.46 -4.24
C HIS A 192 10.17 -12.63 -3.03
N CYS A 193 10.42 -11.31 -2.99
CA CYS A 193 9.85 -10.44 -1.97
C CYS A 193 8.38 -10.19 -2.30
N ALA A 194 7.45 -10.62 -1.45
CA ALA A 194 6.01 -10.52 -1.68
C ALA A 194 5.43 -9.16 -1.27
N ALA A 195 5.85 -8.63 -0.11
CA ALA A 195 5.23 -7.43 0.48
C ALA A 195 6.24 -6.62 1.32
N HIS A 196 5.82 -5.42 1.75
CA HIS A 196 6.49 -4.55 2.73
C HIS A 196 7.90 -4.04 2.36
N TYR A 197 8.27 -4.08 1.08
CA TYR A 197 9.48 -3.41 0.62
C TYR A 197 9.16 -2.04 0.02
N THR A 198 9.78 -0.99 0.53
CA THR A 198 9.86 0.31 -0.13
C THR A 198 11.30 0.83 0.02
N PRO A 199 11.88 1.55 -0.95
CA PRO A 199 13.27 1.99 -0.85
C PRO A 199 13.47 2.96 0.34
N ASN A 200 14.50 2.75 1.14
CA ASN A 200 15.02 3.76 2.08
C ASN A 200 15.90 4.80 1.35
N ALA A 201 16.25 5.90 2.02
CA ALA A 201 17.18 6.88 1.48
C ALA A 201 18.52 6.23 1.05
N GLY A 202 19.03 6.63 -0.12
CA GLY A 202 20.28 6.10 -0.69
C GLY A 202 20.14 4.76 -1.41
N ASN A 203 18.95 4.16 -1.46
CA ASN A 203 18.69 2.98 -2.28
C ASN A 203 18.95 3.28 -3.77
N LYS A 204 19.61 2.35 -4.46
CA LYS A 204 19.97 2.44 -5.89
C LYS A 204 19.35 1.31 -6.72
N MET A 205 18.35 0.62 -6.18
CA MET A 205 17.72 -0.49 -6.88
C MET A 205 16.97 0.05 -8.10
N VAL A 206 17.24 -0.56 -9.24
CA VAL A 206 16.63 -0.21 -10.53
C VAL A 206 15.73 -1.37 -10.93
N LEU A 207 14.52 -1.06 -11.37
CA LEU A 207 13.59 -2.04 -11.92
C LEU A 207 14.16 -2.63 -13.21
N GLN A 208 14.25 -3.95 -13.30
CA GLN A 208 14.75 -4.66 -14.47
C GLN A 208 13.62 -5.19 -15.35
N GLN A 209 13.97 -5.67 -16.54
CA GLN A 209 13.02 -6.22 -17.52
C GLN A 209 12.40 -7.53 -17.02
N GLU A 210 13.20 -8.34 -16.34
CA GLU A 210 12.87 -9.65 -15.79
C GLU A 210 12.17 -9.60 -14.42
N ASP A 211 11.97 -8.41 -13.86
CA ASP A 211 11.38 -8.27 -12.53
C ASP A 211 9.85 -8.47 -12.53
N VAL A 212 9.37 -9.14 -11.47
CA VAL A 212 7.95 -9.19 -11.08
C VAL A 212 7.73 -8.28 -9.87
N MET A 213 7.16 -7.10 -10.10
CA MET A 213 6.99 -6.05 -9.10
C MET A 213 5.55 -5.98 -8.60
N LYS A 214 5.36 -6.06 -7.29
CA LYS A 214 4.07 -5.73 -6.66
C LYS A 214 4.05 -4.24 -6.36
N VAL A 215 3.03 -3.55 -6.85
CA VAL A 215 2.77 -2.13 -6.55
C VAL A 215 1.58 -2.08 -5.60
N ASP A 216 1.87 -1.85 -4.32
CA ASP A 216 0.89 -1.83 -3.23
C ASP A 216 0.94 -0.45 -2.57
N PHE A 217 -0.14 0.33 -2.65
CA PHE A 217 -0.19 1.63 -2.00
C PHE A 217 -1.59 1.98 -1.53
N GLY A 218 -1.67 2.65 -0.39
CA GLY A 218 -2.93 3.06 0.21
C GLY A 218 -3.23 4.52 -0.06
N VAL A 219 -4.52 4.84 -0.16
CA VAL A 219 -5.01 6.22 -0.10
C VAL A 219 -6.06 6.31 1.00
N HIS A 220 -6.07 7.38 1.78
CA HIS A 220 -7.16 7.61 2.74
C HIS A 220 -7.73 9.02 2.67
N VAL A 221 -8.98 9.14 3.10
CA VAL A 221 -9.66 10.40 3.41
C VAL A 221 -10.37 10.21 4.75
N ASN A 222 -10.11 11.08 5.73
CA ASN A 222 -10.62 10.99 7.12
C ASN A 222 -10.45 9.60 7.75
N GLY A 223 -9.29 8.98 7.54
CA GLY A 223 -8.97 7.63 8.01
C GLY A 223 -9.69 6.49 7.31
N ARG A 224 -10.47 6.74 6.24
CA ARG A 224 -11.08 5.70 5.39
C ARG A 224 -10.04 5.24 4.36
N ILE A 225 -9.37 4.13 4.65
CA ILE A 225 -8.23 3.65 3.85
C ILE A 225 -8.73 2.74 2.73
N VAL A 226 -8.36 3.06 1.50
CA VAL A 226 -8.43 2.15 0.35
C VAL A 226 -7.07 1.50 0.20
N ASP A 227 -7.04 0.20 0.52
CA ASP A 227 -5.95 -0.74 0.27
C ASP A 227 -6.20 -1.48 -1.05
N SER A 228 -5.27 -1.36 -2.00
CA SER A 228 -5.37 -2.02 -3.30
C SER A 228 -4.01 -2.07 -3.98
N ALA A 229 -3.74 -3.20 -4.60
CA ALA A 229 -2.44 -3.54 -5.17
C ALA A 229 -2.60 -4.32 -6.47
N PHE A 230 -1.58 -4.23 -7.32
CA PHE A 230 -1.48 -4.96 -8.57
C PHE A 230 -0.03 -5.37 -8.82
N THR A 231 0.17 -6.38 -9.66
CA THR A 231 1.49 -6.82 -10.09
C THR A 231 1.82 -6.31 -11.49
N MET A 232 3.04 -5.83 -11.68
CA MET A 232 3.62 -5.54 -12.98
C MET A 232 4.74 -6.53 -13.29
N ALA A 233 4.69 -7.10 -14.48
CA ALA A 233 5.77 -7.85 -15.09
C ALA A 233 5.91 -7.39 -16.55
N PHE A 234 7.12 -7.48 -17.11
CA PHE A 234 7.39 -7.01 -18.48
C PHE A 234 7.68 -8.14 -19.47
N GLU A 235 7.74 -9.38 -18.97
CA GLU A 235 7.89 -10.59 -19.78
C GLU A 235 6.64 -11.46 -19.67
N SER A 236 6.16 -11.95 -20.82
CA SER A 236 4.94 -12.77 -20.90
C SER A 236 5.04 -14.12 -20.18
N LYS A 237 6.26 -14.56 -19.82
CA LYS A 237 6.46 -15.79 -19.05
C LYS A 237 5.83 -15.75 -17.66
N TYR A 238 5.52 -14.54 -17.16
CA TYR A 238 4.84 -14.36 -15.87
C TYR A 238 3.31 -14.21 -15.99
N ASP A 239 2.75 -14.13 -17.20
CA ASP A 239 1.31 -13.83 -17.40
C ASP A 239 0.40 -14.82 -16.68
N ASN A 240 0.73 -16.12 -16.73
CA ASN A 240 -0.05 -17.15 -16.03
C ASN A 240 0.06 -17.04 -14.51
N LEU A 241 1.19 -16.59 -13.97
CA LEU A 241 1.34 -16.33 -12.53
C LEU A 241 0.45 -15.15 -12.11
N LEU A 242 0.48 -14.04 -12.87
CA LEU A 242 -0.37 -12.88 -12.59
C LEU A 242 -1.85 -13.24 -12.69
N LYS A 243 -2.24 -13.99 -13.74
CA LYS A 243 -3.61 -14.46 -13.94
C LYS A 243 -4.08 -15.34 -12.79
N ALA A 244 -3.27 -16.30 -12.34
CA ALA A 244 -3.63 -17.17 -11.22
C ALA A 244 -3.97 -16.36 -9.96
N VAL A 245 -3.15 -15.36 -9.65
CA VAL A 245 -3.35 -14.49 -8.47
C VAL A 245 -4.56 -13.57 -8.64
N GLN A 246 -4.75 -12.98 -9.83
CA GLN A 246 -5.91 -12.13 -10.09
C GLN A 246 -7.23 -12.91 -10.00
N GLU A 247 -7.28 -14.12 -10.57
CA GLU A 247 -8.46 -15.00 -10.50
C GLU A 247 -8.73 -15.45 -9.06
N ALA A 248 -7.69 -15.78 -8.29
CA ALA A 248 -7.81 -16.13 -6.88
C ALA A 248 -8.32 -14.96 -6.03
N THR A 249 -7.81 -13.73 -6.24
CA THR A 249 -8.33 -12.53 -5.59
C THR A 249 -9.79 -12.28 -5.95
N ASN A 250 -10.15 -12.36 -7.22
CA ASN A 250 -11.54 -12.20 -7.65
C ASN A 250 -12.45 -13.31 -7.11
N ALA A 251 -11.94 -14.53 -6.91
CA ALA A 251 -12.67 -15.60 -6.24
C ALA A 251 -12.93 -15.30 -4.77
N GLY A 252 -11.93 -14.80 -4.04
CA GLY A 252 -12.10 -14.31 -2.68
C GLY A 252 -13.14 -13.19 -2.58
N ILE A 253 -13.07 -12.20 -3.48
CA ILE A 253 -14.03 -11.10 -3.55
C ILE A 253 -15.44 -11.64 -3.79
N ARG A 254 -15.63 -12.61 -4.70
CA ARG A 254 -16.94 -13.17 -5.02
C ARG A 254 -17.58 -13.84 -3.81
N GLU A 255 -16.82 -14.65 -3.07
CA GLU A 255 -17.31 -15.38 -1.90
C GLU A 255 -17.43 -14.51 -0.64
N ALA A 256 -16.77 -13.34 -0.60
CA ALA A 256 -16.94 -12.39 0.48
C ALA A 256 -18.37 -11.85 0.55
N GLY A 257 -18.93 -11.74 1.74
CA GLY A 257 -20.28 -11.26 1.95
C GLY A 257 -20.70 -11.34 3.40
N ILE A 258 -21.85 -10.74 3.74
CA ILE A 258 -22.39 -10.85 5.10
C ILE A 258 -22.56 -12.32 5.47
N ASP A 259 -22.17 -12.68 6.70
CA ASP A 259 -22.19 -14.04 7.24
C ASP A 259 -21.22 -15.04 6.58
N ALA A 260 -20.47 -14.64 5.55
CA ALA A 260 -19.45 -15.48 4.93
C ALA A 260 -18.31 -15.76 5.91
N ARG A 261 -17.85 -17.02 5.95
CA ARG A 261 -16.78 -17.47 6.86
C ARG A 261 -15.42 -17.33 6.19
N VAL A 262 -14.48 -16.68 6.89
CA VAL A 262 -13.17 -16.37 6.31
C VAL A 262 -12.35 -17.63 5.96
N GLY A 263 -12.49 -18.72 6.71
CA GLY A 263 -11.81 -19.98 6.41
C GLY A 263 -12.31 -20.69 5.14
N GLU A 264 -13.61 -20.54 4.82
CA GLU A 264 -14.21 -21.06 3.58
C GLU A 264 -13.77 -20.23 2.37
N ILE A 265 -13.76 -18.90 2.51
CA ILE A 265 -13.20 -17.98 1.50
C ILE A 265 -11.75 -18.37 1.18
N GLY A 266 -10.93 -18.61 2.20
CA GLY A 266 -9.54 -19.05 2.01
C GLY A 266 -9.41 -20.39 1.28
N GLY A 267 -10.36 -21.31 1.46
CA GLY A 267 -10.41 -22.57 0.71
C GLY A 267 -10.67 -22.36 -0.78
N VAL A 268 -11.63 -21.48 -1.13
CA VAL A 268 -11.95 -21.15 -2.53
C VAL A 268 -10.79 -20.40 -3.20
N ILE A 269 -10.16 -19.47 -2.48
CA ILE A 269 -8.95 -18.78 -2.95
C ILE A 269 -7.86 -19.79 -3.28
N GLN A 270 -7.57 -20.72 -2.35
CA GLN A 270 -6.54 -21.74 -2.54
C GLN A 270 -6.82 -22.65 -3.72
N GLU A 271 -8.04 -23.18 -3.82
CA GLU A 271 -8.45 -24.05 -4.92
C GLU A 271 -8.29 -23.34 -6.26
N THR A 272 -8.71 -22.07 -6.34
CA THR A 272 -8.56 -21.25 -7.54
C THR A 272 -7.09 -21.05 -7.88
N MET A 273 -6.27 -20.61 -6.92
CA MET A 273 -4.84 -20.33 -7.10
C MET A 273 -4.06 -21.57 -7.55
N GLU A 274 -4.23 -22.68 -6.82
CA GLU A 274 -3.46 -23.92 -7.00
C GLU A 274 -3.95 -24.77 -8.19
N SER A 275 -5.01 -24.32 -8.89
CA SER A 275 -5.43 -24.88 -10.18
C SER A 275 -4.55 -24.46 -11.35
N PHE A 276 -3.64 -23.49 -11.15
CA PHE A 276 -2.74 -22.96 -12.18
C PHE A 276 -1.33 -23.52 -12.06
N GLU A 277 -0.68 -23.65 -13.21
CA GLU A 277 0.77 -23.83 -13.35
C GLU A 277 1.36 -22.75 -14.28
N VAL A 278 2.64 -22.46 -14.10
CA VAL A 278 3.39 -21.48 -14.90
C VAL A 278 4.72 -22.09 -15.33
N GLU A 279 5.10 -21.88 -16.60
CA GLU A 279 6.42 -22.24 -17.11
C GLU A 279 7.31 -20.99 -17.18
N ILE A 280 8.42 -21.00 -16.44
CA ILE A 280 9.39 -19.91 -16.40
C ILE A 280 10.76 -20.49 -16.73
N ASP A 281 11.37 -19.99 -17.80
CA ASP A 281 12.71 -20.38 -18.26
C ASP A 281 12.87 -21.92 -18.41
N GLY A 282 11.84 -22.58 -18.97
CA GLY A 282 11.81 -24.02 -19.22
C GLY A 282 11.51 -24.90 -18.00
N THR A 283 11.14 -24.30 -16.86
CA THR A 283 10.72 -25.02 -15.65
C THR A 283 9.27 -24.73 -15.33
N THR A 284 8.46 -25.78 -15.18
CA THR A 284 7.06 -25.67 -14.75
C THR A 284 6.95 -25.64 -13.22
N TYR A 285 6.17 -24.69 -12.70
CA TYR A 285 5.89 -24.53 -11.28
C TYR A 285 4.38 -24.56 -11.05
N PRO A 286 3.88 -25.33 -10.06
CA PRO A 286 2.54 -25.07 -9.53
C PRO A 286 2.54 -23.73 -8.82
N VAL A 287 1.49 -22.93 -9.01
CA VAL A 287 1.32 -21.68 -8.26
C VAL A 287 0.81 -22.01 -6.86
N LYS A 288 1.48 -21.53 -5.82
CA LYS A 288 1.11 -21.78 -4.41
C LYS A 288 0.67 -20.51 -3.73
N SER A 289 -0.42 -20.58 -2.97
CA SER A 289 -0.77 -19.50 -2.03
C SER A 289 0.33 -19.31 -0.99
N ILE A 290 0.69 -18.06 -0.69
CA ILE A 290 1.62 -17.76 0.42
C ILE A 290 0.86 -17.88 1.75
N ARG A 291 0.91 -19.07 2.35
CA ARG A 291 -0.01 -19.47 3.44
C ARG A 291 0.07 -18.69 4.74
N ASN A 292 1.12 -17.90 4.95
CA ASN A 292 1.27 -17.03 6.12
C ASN A 292 0.99 -15.55 5.83
N LEU A 293 0.50 -15.21 4.64
CA LEU A 293 -0.09 -13.90 4.33
C LEU A 293 -1.61 -14.01 4.24
N THR A 294 -2.31 -12.91 4.51
CA THR A 294 -3.78 -12.86 4.52
C THR A 294 -4.27 -11.49 4.12
N GLY A 295 -5.49 -11.44 3.59
CA GLY A 295 -6.28 -10.21 3.66
C GLY A 295 -6.70 -9.89 5.09
N HIS A 296 -7.37 -8.76 5.28
CA HIS A 296 -7.70 -8.26 6.61
C HIS A 296 -8.87 -7.28 6.58
N ASN A 297 -9.56 -7.12 7.71
CA ASN A 297 -10.45 -5.98 7.85
C ASN A 297 -9.66 -4.69 8.07
N ILE A 298 -10.25 -3.57 7.65
CA ILE A 298 -9.70 -2.22 7.75
C ILE A 298 -10.58 -1.42 8.71
N LEU A 299 -9.96 -0.72 9.65
CA LEU A 299 -10.65 0.17 10.60
C LEU A 299 -10.25 1.63 10.33
N PRO A 300 -10.99 2.63 10.85
CA PRO A 300 -10.60 4.02 10.71
C PRO A 300 -9.19 4.25 11.24
N TYR A 301 -8.29 4.77 10.39
CA TYR A 301 -6.87 5.02 10.71
C TYR A 301 -6.04 3.78 11.09
N SER A 302 -6.55 2.56 10.90
CA SER A 302 -5.82 1.32 11.17
C SER A 302 -5.95 0.38 9.99
N ILE A 303 -4.82 0.11 9.33
CA ILE A 303 -4.80 -0.72 8.13
C ILE A 303 -5.19 -2.16 8.44
N HIS A 304 -4.73 -2.67 9.58
CA HIS A 304 -5.10 -4.00 10.10
C HIS A 304 -6.09 -3.82 11.25
N GLY A 305 -7.26 -4.45 11.12
CA GLY A 305 -8.23 -4.60 12.19
C GLY A 305 -8.05 -5.92 12.95
N THR A 306 -9.17 -6.49 13.39
CA THR A 306 -9.22 -7.68 14.24
C THR A 306 -9.51 -9.00 13.49
N LYS A 307 -9.85 -8.93 12.20
CA LYS A 307 -10.23 -10.09 11.37
C LYS A 307 -9.23 -10.27 10.24
N ALA A 308 -8.73 -11.49 10.06
CA ALA A 308 -7.91 -11.88 8.93
C ALA A 308 -8.75 -12.66 7.90
N VAL A 309 -8.38 -12.57 6.63
CA VAL A 309 -8.96 -13.36 5.53
C VAL A 309 -7.87 -14.30 5.01
N PRO A 310 -7.87 -15.58 5.46
CA PRO A 310 -6.94 -16.59 4.97
C PRO A 310 -6.98 -16.71 3.44
N ILE A 311 -5.83 -17.00 2.83
CA ILE A 311 -5.71 -17.34 1.39
C ILE A 311 -5.42 -18.83 1.16
N VAL A 312 -5.56 -19.61 2.24
CA VAL A 312 -5.52 -21.06 2.30
C VAL A 312 -6.72 -21.56 3.08
N LYS A 313 -7.16 -22.79 2.81
CA LYS A 313 -8.21 -23.42 3.60
C LYS A 313 -7.82 -23.45 5.07
N SER A 314 -8.73 -23.00 5.92
CA SER A 314 -8.56 -23.06 7.38
C SER A 314 -9.89 -23.38 8.05
N ASN A 315 -9.82 -23.73 9.34
CA ASN A 315 -11.01 -23.97 10.15
C ASN A 315 -11.57 -22.68 10.79
N ASP A 316 -11.07 -21.49 10.44
CA ASP A 316 -11.55 -20.22 10.99
C ASP A 316 -13.03 -19.99 10.62
N GLN A 317 -13.85 -19.92 11.66
CA GLN A 317 -15.29 -19.75 11.57
C GLN A 317 -15.74 -18.29 11.68
N THR A 318 -14.81 -17.35 11.83
CA THR A 318 -15.06 -15.91 11.90
C THR A 318 -15.82 -15.45 10.67
N LYS A 319 -16.86 -14.65 10.90
CA LYS A 319 -17.75 -14.16 9.85
C LYS A 319 -17.45 -12.70 9.50
N MET A 320 -17.66 -12.37 8.24
CA MET A 320 -17.79 -10.98 7.81
C MET A 320 -19.16 -10.45 8.24
N GLU A 321 -19.19 -9.21 8.74
CA GLU A 321 -20.39 -8.58 9.28
C GLU A 321 -20.81 -7.37 8.43
N GLU A 322 -22.09 -7.04 8.48
CA GLU A 322 -22.62 -5.82 7.88
C GLU A 322 -21.89 -4.59 8.46
N GLY A 323 -21.38 -3.73 7.57
CA GLY A 323 -20.58 -2.56 7.91
C GLY A 323 -19.06 -2.79 7.92
N ASP A 324 -18.59 -4.04 7.84
CA ASP A 324 -17.16 -4.33 7.73
C ASP A 324 -16.57 -3.76 6.42
N VAL A 325 -15.29 -3.43 6.48
CA VAL A 325 -14.45 -3.09 5.33
C VAL A 325 -13.29 -4.07 5.30
N PHE A 326 -13.04 -4.70 4.15
CA PHE A 326 -11.97 -5.68 4.00
C PHE A 326 -11.04 -5.33 2.85
N ALA A 327 -9.75 -5.49 3.08
CA ALA A 327 -8.76 -5.77 2.04
C ALA A 327 -8.83 -7.27 1.70
N ILE A 328 -9.23 -7.57 0.46
CA ILE A 328 -9.13 -8.93 -0.09
C ILE A 328 -7.91 -8.94 -0.99
N GLU A 329 -6.82 -9.49 -0.46
CA GLU A 329 -5.54 -9.68 -1.15
C GLU A 329 -5.18 -11.15 -1.21
N THR A 330 -4.53 -11.55 -2.30
CA THR A 330 -3.95 -12.88 -2.44
C THR A 330 -2.54 -12.80 -2.99
N PHE A 331 -1.73 -13.78 -2.62
CA PHE A 331 -0.34 -13.88 -3.02
C PHE A 331 -0.03 -15.27 -3.56
N GLY A 332 0.36 -15.33 -4.83
CA GLY A 332 0.85 -16.56 -5.46
C GLY A 332 2.36 -16.58 -5.49
N SER A 333 2.96 -17.77 -5.33
CA SER A 333 4.40 -17.97 -5.35
C SER A 333 4.78 -19.23 -6.11
N THR A 334 5.90 -19.17 -6.85
CA THR A 334 6.57 -20.36 -7.42
C THR A 334 7.53 -21.04 -6.42
N GLY A 335 7.67 -20.47 -5.22
CA GLY A 335 8.59 -20.93 -4.19
C GLY A 335 7.96 -21.91 -3.19
N ASN A 336 8.17 -21.64 -1.91
CA ASN A 336 7.68 -22.47 -0.82
C ASN A 336 6.24 -22.13 -0.43
N GLY A 337 5.66 -21.04 -0.96
CA GLY A 337 4.36 -20.55 -0.54
C GLY A 337 4.39 -20.10 0.93
N TYR A 338 5.50 -19.50 1.36
CA TYR A 338 5.70 -19.03 2.73
C TYR A 338 6.79 -17.95 2.78
N VAL A 339 6.48 -16.83 3.42
CA VAL A 339 7.39 -15.68 3.53
C VAL A 339 8.06 -15.60 4.89
N ARG A 340 9.27 -15.04 4.92
CA ARG A 340 10.03 -14.67 6.12
C ARG A 340 10.53 -13.25 5.97
N ASP A 341 10.76 -12.61 7.11
CA ASP A 341 11.42 -11.31 7.17
C ASP A 341 12.80 -11.40 6.51
N ASP A 342 13.09 -10.47 5.60
CA ASP A 342 14.39 -10.31 4.96
C ASP A 342 14.61 -8.83 4.63
N MET A 343 15.85 -8.48 4.24
CA MET A 343 16.26 -7.14 3.83
C MET A 343 16.12 -6.07 4.95
N GLU A 344 16.36 -4.82 4.60
CA GLU A 344 16.26 -3.71 5.54
C GLU A 344 14.79 -3.27 5.74
N THR A 345 14.36 -3.17 7.01
CA THR A 345 13.04 -2.64 7.35
C THR A 345 12.87 -1.20 6.88
N SER A 346 11.75 -0.95 6.21
CA SER A 346 11.36 0.38 5.72
C SER A 346 10.01 0.84 6.29
N HIS A 347 9.08 -0.08 6.55
CA HIS A 347 7.73 0.20 7.02
C HIS A 347 7.62 0.13 8.54
N TYR A 348 6.84 1.06 9.10
CA TYR A 348 6.57 1.17 10.52
C TYR A 348 5.15 1.67 10.74
N ALA A 349 4.50 1.29 11.84
CA ALA A 349 3.24 1.90 12.26
C ALA A 349 3.21 2.05 13.77
N LYS A 350 2.55 3.10 14.27
CA LYS A 350 2.32 3.20 15.72
C LYS A 350 1.23 2.21 16.11
N ARG A 351 1.48 1.45 17.17
CA ARG A 351 0.48 0.55 17.75
C ARG A 351 -0.61 1.34 18.46
N GLY A 352 -1.87 1.16 18.03
CA GLY A 352 -3.02 1.82 18.66
C GLY A 352 -3.30 1.32 20.08
N ASP A 353 -2.86 0.11 20.38
CA ASP A 353 -2.99 -0.59 21.66
C ASP A 353 -1.75 -0.48 22.56
N SER A 354 -0.76 0.34 22.18
CA SER A 354 0.49 0.47 22.93
C SER A 354 0.23 0.93 24.37
N GLN A 355 0.82 0.26 25.35
CA GLN A 355 0.81 0.74 26.73
C GLN A 355 1.61 2.04 26.85
N HIS A 356 1.25 2.88 27.83
CA HIS A 356 2.06 4.05 28.15
C HIS A 356 3.43 3.62 28.66
N VAL A 357 4.49 4.13 28.03
CA VAL A 357 5.87 3.87 28.42
C VAL A 357 6.60 5.20 28.63
N ASP A 358 7.22 5.36 29.79
CA ASP A 358 8.05 6.52 30.09
C ASP A 358 9.38 6.45 29.34
N LEU A 359 9.39 7.01 28.13
CA LEU A 359 10.60 7.14 27.33
C LEU A 359 11.64 7.99 28.07
N ARG A 360 12.89 7.51 28.14
CA ARG A 360 14.01 8.28 28.70
C ARG A 360 14.83 8.98 27.63
N LEU A 361 14.92 8.37 26.44
CA LEU A 361 15.70 8.87 25.32
C LEU A 361 15.00 10.07 24.65
N SER A 362 15.68 11.22 24.59
CA SER A 362 15.13 12.45 24.02
C SER A 362 14.77 12.30 22.54
N SER A 363 15.61 11.64 21.75
CA SER A 363 15.34 11.39 20.32
C SER A 363 14.10 10.53 20.10
N ALA A 364 13.82 9.54 20.97
CA ALA A 364 12.61 8.74 20.92
C ALA A 364 11.35 9.58 21.24
N LYS A 365 11.42 10.46 22.25
CA LYS A 365 10.31 11.39 22.58
C LYS A 365 10.01 12.34 21.42
N SER A 366 11.04 12.97 20.88
CA SER A 366 10.90 13.90 19.75
C SER A 366 10.31 13.19 18.54
N LEU A 367 10.80 12.00 18.20
CA LEU A 367 10.30 11.22 17.08
C LEU A 367 8.85 10.75 17.29
N LEU A 368 8.49 10.30 18.49
CA LEU A 368 7.12 9.91 18.80
C LEU A 368 6.14 11.08 18.65
N ASN A 369 6.55 12.29 19.04
CA ASN A 369 5.75 13.50 18.81
C ASN A 369 5.53 13.77 17.32
N VAL A 370 6.57 13.60 16.49
CA VAL A 370 6.46 13.72 15.03
C VAL A 370 5.49 12.67 14.47
N ILE A 371 5.62 11.41 14.89
CA ILE A 371 4.72 10.31 14.48
C ILE A 371 3.27 10.62 14.85
N ASN A 372 3.01 11.02 16.10
CA ASN A 372 1.66 11.36 16.57
C ASN A 372 1.03 12.53 15.80
N LYS A 373 1.83 13.54 15.43
CA LYS A 373 1.37 14.72 14.70
C LYS A 373 1.12 14.46 13.23
N ASN A 374 1.90 13.58 12.60
CA ASN A 374 1.87 13.42 11.15
C ASN A 374 1.15 12.16 10.68
N PHE A 375 1.24 11.06 11.45
CA PHE A 375 0.73 9.76 11.02
C PHE A 375 -0.34 9.20 11.96
N GLY A 376 -0.30 9.55 13.25
CA GLY A 376 -1.17 8.91 14.23
C GLY A 376 -0.88 7.40 14.27
N THR A 377 -1.84 6.58 13.87
CA THR A 377 -1.71 5.12 13.71
C THR A 377 -1.55 4.67 12.26
N LEU A 378 -1.60 5.59 11.28
CA LEU A 378 -1.32 5.26 9.88
C LEU A 378 0.13 4.78 9.72
N PRO A 379 0.38 3.75 8.91
CA PRO A 379 1.74 3.34 8.61
C PRO A 379 2.54 4.41 7.86
N PHE A 380 3.84 4.46 8.14
CA PHE A 380 4.81 5.36 7.54
C PHE A 380 6.09 4.60 7.17
N CYS A 381 6.97 5.25 6.40
CA CYS A 381 8.29 4.72 6.12
C CYS A 381 9.39 5.74 6.44
N ARG A 382 10.65 5.29 6.41
CA ARG A 382 11.81 6.15 6.68
C ARG A 382 11.84 7.39 5.77
N ARG A 383 11.55 7.24 4.46
CA ARG A 383 11.49 8.37 3.52
C ARG A 383 10.48 9.44 3.92
N TYR A 384 9.39 9.07 4.62
CA TYR A 384 8.41 10.05 5.07
C TYR A 384 8.97 10.89 6.22
N LEU A 385 9.75 10.28 7.12
CA LEU A 385 10.47 11.00 8.17
C LEU A 385 11.55 11.92 7.57
N ASP A 386 12.30 11.44 6.58
CA ASP A 386 13.28 12.25 5.84
C ASP A 386 12.62 13.48 5.21
N ARG A 387 11.46 13.31 4.57
CA ARG A 387 10.69 14.39 3.93
C ARG A 387 10.17 15.42 4.95
N LEU A 388 9.90 15.01 6.19
CA LEU A 388 9.56 15.90 7.31
C LEU A 388 10.80 16.57 7.94
N GLY A 389 11.98 16.41 7.33
CA GLY A 389 13.23 16.99 7.80
C GLY A 389 13.79 16.32 9.06
N GLN A 390 13.35 15.09 9.39
CA GLN A 390 13.94 14.34 10.49
C GLN A 390 15.29 13.77 10.07
N ASP A 391 16.30 13.93 10.91
CA ASP A 391 17.63 13.35 10.72
C ASP A 391 18.03 12.49 11.92
N LYS A 392 19.00 11.59 11.71
CA LYS A 392 19.61 10.74 12.77
C LYS A 392 18.60 10.04 13.71
N TYR A 393 17.39 9.76 13.21
CA TYR A 393 16.25 9.32 14.02
C TYR A 393 16.26 7.82 14.29
N LEU A 394 17.11 7.02 13.63
CA LEU A 394 17.11 5.56 13.72
C LEU A 394 17.27 5.04 15.16
N LEU A 395 18.09 5.69 15.98
CA LEU A 395 18.23 5.33 17.40
C LEU A 395 16.91 5.54 18.16
N GLY A 396 16.23 6.65 17.90
CA GLY A 396 14.91 6.94 18.48
C GLY A 396 13.86 5.95 17.99
N LEU A 397 13.85 5.66 16.69
CA LEU A 397 12.91 4.71 16.07
C LEU A 397 13.08 3.29 16.64
N ASN A 398 14.32 2.80 16.71
CA ASN A 398 14.63 1.49 17.29
C ASN A 398 14.23 1.43 18.77
N ASN A 399 14.37 2.53 19.51
CA ASN A 399 13.91 2.59 20.90
C ASN A 399 12.38 2.51 21.00
N LEU A 400 11.63 3.17 20.11
CA LEU A 400 10.16 3.05 20.07
C LEU A 400 9.71 1.63 19.72
N VAL A 401 10.41 0.97 18.79
CA VAL A 401 10.15 -0.44 18.43
C VAL A 401 10.44 -1.37 19.59
N ALA A 402 11.60 -1.24 20.24
CA ALA A 402 11.98 -2.07 21.39
C ALA A 402 11.03 -1.92 22.60
N ASN A 403 10.33 -0.80 22.71
CA ASN A 403 9.33 -0.56 23.76
C ASN A 403 7.89 -0.87 23.31
N GLY A 404 7.68 -1.45 22.12
CA GLY A 404 6.35 -1.85 21.64
C GLY A 404 5.40 -0.69 21.34
N ILE A 405 5.91 0.52 21.16
CA ILE A 405 5.11 1.71 20.81
C ILE A 405 4.90 1.79 19.29
N VAL A 406 5.95 1.43 18.55
CA VAL A 406 5.95 1.36 17.09
C VAL A 406 6.21 -0.09 16.70
N GLU A 407 5.50 -0.57 15.72
CA GLU A 407 5.73 -1.87 15.11
C GLU A 407 6.56 -1.69 13.83
N ALA A 408 7.47 -2.63 13.60
CA ALA A 408 8.33 -2.69 12.42
C ALA A 408 7.80 -3.77 11.49
N TYR A 409 7.61 -3.42 10.22
CA TYR A 409 7.13 -4.34 9.18
C TYR A 409 8.26 -4.55 8.16
N PRO A 410 9.14 -5.54 8.37
CA PRO A 410 10.22 -5.84 7.44
C PRO A 410 9.66 -6.42 6.12
N PRO A 411 10.41 -6.32 5.01
CA PRO A 411 10.06 -7.00 3.77
C PRO A 411 9.83 -8.51 3.96
N LEU A 412 8.74 -9.01 3.38
CA LEU A 412 8.31 -10.40 3.52
C LEU A 412 8.67 -11.19 2.27
N CYS A 413 9.63 -12.11 2.36
CA CYS A 413 10.24 -12.78 1.22
C CYS A 413 10.09 -14.31 1.26
N ASP A 414 9.71 -14.91 0.14
CA ASP A 414 9.83 -16.35 -0.09
C ASP A 414 11.29 -16.70 -0.47
N LYS A 415 11.56 -17.97 -0.76
CA LYS A 415 12.86 -18.50 -1.18
C LYS A 415 13.42 -17.71 -2.35
N LYS A 416 14.63 -17.17 -2.18
CA LYS A 416 15.40 -16.52 -3.24
C LYS A 416 15.39 -17.35 -4.54
N GLY A 417 15.11 -16.68 -5.66
CA GLY A 417 14.94 -17.28 -6.98
C GLY A 417 13.50 -17.69 -7.31
N SER A 418 12.56 -17.61 -6.37
CA SER A 418 11.13 -17.68 -6.69
C SER A 418 10.59 -16.33 -7.20
N TYR A 419 9.37 -16.37 -7.71
CA TYR A 419 8.60 -15.21 -8.12
C TYR A 419 7.29 -15.20 -7.35
N THR A 420 6.88 -14.01 -6.90
CA THR A 420 5.58 -13.80 -6.27
C THR A 420 4.80 -12.71 -6.98
N ALA A 421 3.47 -12.84 -6.99
CA ALA A 421 2.53 -11.85 -7.50
C ALA A 421 1.43 -11.60 -6.46
N GLN A 422 0.83 -10.42 -6.50
CA GLN A 422 -0.25 -9.92 -5.64
C GLN A 422 -1.31 -9.20 -6.48
N PHE A 423 -2.57 -9.39 -6.11
CA PHE A 423 -3.69 -8.53 -6.48
C PHE A 423 -4.57 -8.29 -5.27
N GLU A 424 -5.12 -7.08 -5.15
CA GLU A 424 -5.88 -6.69 -3.97
C GLU A 424 -6.95 -5.65 -4.26
N HIS A 425 -8.11 -5.82 -3.61
CA HIS A 425 -9.14 -4.78 -3.54
C HIS A 425 -9.66 -4.58 -2.13
N THR A 426 -9.94 -3.32 -1.81
CA THR A 426 -10.86 -2.97 -0.73
C THR A 426 -12.31 -3.24 -1.15
N ILE A 427 -13.09 -3.88 -0.27
CA ILE A 427 -14.53 -4.08 -0.40
C ILE A 427 -15.26 -3.51 0.83
N LEU A 428 -16.46 -2.97 0.61
CA LEU A 428 -17.36 -2.49 1.65
C LEU A 428 -18.54 -3.46 1.76
N ILE A 429 -18.74 -4.04 2.94
CA ILE A 429 -19.86 -4.93 3.23
C ILE A 429 -21.07 -4.07 3.64
N ARG A 430 -21.69 -3.37 2.69
CA ARG A 430 -22.79 -2.44 2.98
C ARG A 430 -24.10 -3.18 3.28
N PRO A 431 -25.09 -2.54 3.92
CA PRO A 431 -26.37 -3.18 4.23
C PRO A 431 -27.12 -3.75 3.01
N THR A 432 -27.03 -3.06 1.87
CA THR A 432 -27.80 -3.39 0.66
C THR A 432 -27.02 -4.23 -0.35
N VAL A 433 -25.72 -3.97 -0.49
CA VAL A 433 -24.84 -4.57 -1.51
C VAL A 433 -23.42 -4.70 -0.97
N LYS A 434 -22.58 -5.52 -1.62
CA LYS A 434 -21.13 -5.43 -1.49
C LYS A 434 -20.61 -4.43 -2.53
N GLU A 435 -19.82 -3.45 -2.12
CA GLU A 435 -19.17 -2.52 -3.07
C GLU A 435 -17.68 -2.81 -3.13
N VAL A 436 -17.18 -3.28 -4.29
CA VAL A 436 -15.74 -3.38 -4.57
C VAL A 436 -15.24 -1.98 -4.89
N ILE A 437 -15.01 -1.19 -3.83
CA ILE A 437 -14.84 0.26 -3.90
C ILE A 437 -13.65 0.68 -4.77
N SER A 438 -12.61 -0.15 -4.77
CA SER A 438 -11.35 0.07 -5.49
C SER A 438 -11.33 -0.54 -6.89
N ARG A 439 -12.41 -1.19 -7.35
CA ARG A 439 -12.50 -1.70 -8.72
C ARG A 439 -12.32 -0.57 -9.72
N GLY A 440 -11.65 -0.85 -10.83
CA GLY A 440 -11.51 0.03 -11.99
C GLY A 440 -11.51 -0.77 -13.29
N ASP A 441 -11.31 -0.09 -14.41
CA ASP A 441 -11.28 -0.73 -15.75
C ASP A 441 -10.02 -1.60 -15.98
N ASP A 442 -9.08 -1.56 -15.04
CA ASP A 442 -7.74 -2.14 -15.14
C ASP A 442 -7.60 -3.52 -14.49
N TYR A 443 -8.21 -3.78 -13.32
CA TYR A 443 -8.15 -5.11 -12.68
C TYR A 443 -9.29 -5.44 -11.72
#